data_AF-A0A258KD52-F1
#
_entry.id   AF-A0A258KD52-F1
#
_cell.length_a   1.000
_cell.length_b   1.000
_cell.length_c   1.000
_cell.angle_alpha   90.00
_cell.angle_beta   90.00
_cell.angle_gamma   90.00
#
_symmetry.space_group_name_H-M   'P 1'
#
loop_
_entity.id
_entity.type
_entity.pdbx_description
1 polymer ?
#
loop_
_entity_poly.entity_id
_entity_poly.type
_entity_poly.pdbx_seq_one_letter_code
_entity_poly.pdbx_strand_id
1 'polypeptide(L)'
;MRRSFPLALTCALLAGPALAADPGTTQRGDTLRDAVTAPLEDLNLKRKDIPAVLNRAVADPYDITGLDRCEPIAAEIGRLDAALGPDLDEAPPPDE
;
A
#
# COMPACT_ATOMS: atom_id res chain seq x y z
N MET A 1 -34.33 -34.01 -42.71
CA MET A 1 -34.14 -34.28 -41.27
C MET A 1 -33.28 -33.18 -40.68
N ARG A 2 -33.87 -32.28 -39.89
CA ARG A 2 -33.15 -31.22 -39.15
C ARG A 2 -32.56 -31.85 -37.89
N ARG A 3 -31.25 -31.72 -37.68
CA ARG A 3 -30.60 -32.00 -36.39
C ARG A 3 -29.79 -30.78 -35.97
N SER A 4 -30.37 -30.06 -35.03
CA SER A 4 -29.81 -29.07 -34.10
C SER A 4 -28.71 -29.71 -33.22
N PHE A 5 -27.81 -29.06 -32.47
CA PHE A 5 -27.48 -27.68 -32.04
C PHE A 5 -25.95 -27.65 -31.79
N PRO A 6 -25.30 -26.47 -31.72
CA PRO A 6 -23.85 -26.28 -31.64
C PRO A 6 -23.37 -26.11 -30.19
N LEU A 7 -22.23 -26.70 -29.82
CA LEU A 7 -21.51 -26.31 -28.60
C LEU A 7 -20.09 -26.91 -28.62
N ALA A 8 -19.07 -26.08 -28.86
CA ALA A 8 -17.71 -26.25 -28.32
C ALA A 8 -16.84 -25.06 -28.77
N LEU A 9 -17.20 -23.84 -28.33
CA LEU A 9 -16.25 -22.73 -28.30
C LEU A 9 -15.44 -22.88 -27.01
N THR A 10 -14.51 -23.84 -27.02
CA THR A 10 -13.53 -24.07 -25.95
C THR A 10 -12.21 -23.40 -26.31
N CYS A 11 -11.93 -22.27 -25.69
CA CYS A 11 -10.71 -22.04 -24.89
C CYS A 11 -10.71 -20.58 -24.43
N ALA A 12 -11.25 -20.38 -23.23
CA ALA A 12 -11.11 -19.16 -22.49
C ALA A 12 -9.60 -18.86 -22.29
N LEU A 13 -9.14 -17.75 -22.86
CA LEU A 13 -7.92 -17.09 -22.42
C LEU A 13 -8.14 -16.57 -21.00
N LEU A 14 -7.80 -17.39 -20.01
CA LEU A 14 -7.61 -16.99 -18.62
C LEU A 14 -6.11 -17.10 -18.30
N ALA A 15 -5.31 -16.24 -18.93
CA ALA A 15 -3.98 -15.92 -18.46
C ALA A 15 -4.08 -14.60 -17.68
N GLY A 16 -4.63 -14.67 -16.47
CA GLY A 16 -4.49 -13.61 -15.48
C GLY A 16 -3.28 -13.91 -14.59
N PRO A 17 -2.44 -12.93 -14.24
CA PRO A 17 -1.41 -13.13 -13.23
C PRO A 17 -2.14 -13.17 -11.88
N ALA A 18 -2.61 -14.36 -11.50
CA ALA A 18 -3.03 -14.60 -10.15
C ALA A 18 -1.78 -14.94 -9.33
N LEU A 19 -1.66 -14.27 -8.18
CA LEU A 19 -0.70 -14.51 -7.09
C LEU A 19 0.69 -13.85 -7.23
N ALA A 20 0.71 -12.54 -7.04
CA ALA A 20 1.72 -11.91 -6.19
C ALA A 20 0.98 -11.27 -5.01
N ALA A 21 0.55 -12.10 -4.05
CA ALA A 21 0.01 -11.61 -2.79
C ALA A 21 1.20 -11.41 -1.85
N ASP A 22 1.68 -10.17 -1.79
CA ASP A 22 2.57 -9.72 -0.72
C ASP A 22 1.75 -9.62 0.57
N PRO A 23 2.09 -10.32 1.66
CA PRO A 23 1.40 -10.21 2.93
C PRO A 23 1.73 -8.90 3.68
N GLY A 24 2.62 -8.06 3.15
CA GLY A 24 2.76 -6.68 3.59
C GLY A 24 1.39 -5.99 3.55
N THR A 25 1.01 -5.30 4.62
CA THR A 25 -0.33 -4.75 4.83
C THR A 25 -0.66 -3.64 3.84
N THR A 26 -0.88 -3.98 2.57
CA THR A 26 -1.46 -3.07 1.60
C THR A 26 -2.84 -2.71 2.12
N GLN A 27 -3.04 -1.42 2.39
CA GLN A 27 -4.33 -0.82 2.69
C GLN A 27 -5.40 -1.55 1.85
N ARG A 28 -6.34 -2.24 2.50
CA ARG A 28 -7.44 -2.95 1.84
C ARG A 28 -8.41 -1.92 1.26
N GLY A 29 -7.95 -1.22 0.24
CA GLY A 29 -8.67 -0.25 -0.57
C GLY A 29 -8.80 -0.79 -1.99
N ASP A 30 -9.14 -2.07 -2.15
CA ASP A 30 -9.43 -2.64 -3.47
C ASP A 30 -10.86 -2.24 -3.89
N THR A 31 -11.07 -0.94 -4.11
CA THR A 31 -12.26 -0.50 -4.83
C THR A 31 -11.98 -0.57 -6.32
N LEU A 32 -12.97 -0.95 -7.13
CA LEU A 32 -12.85 -0.95 -8.60
C LEU A 32 -12.34 0.39 -9.16
N ARG A 33 -12.61 1.49 -8.44
CA ARG A 33 -12.16 2.84 -8.84
C ARG A 33 -10.65 3.00 -8.70
N ASP A 34 -10.06 2.49 -7.62
CA ASP A 34 -8.62 2.60 -7.39
C ASP A 34 -7.84 1.81 -8.44
N ALA A 35 -8.29 0.59 -8.77
CA ALA A 35 -7.72 -0.22 -9.84
C ALA A 35 -7.76 0.49 -11.22
N VAL A 36 -8.84 1.21 -11.53
CA VAL A 36 -8.93 1.99 -12.78
C VAL A 36 -7.96 3.18 -12.79
N THR A 37 -7.71 3.78 -11.63
CA THR A 37 -6.78 4.92 -11.52
C THR A 37 -5.33 4.52 -11.27
N ALA A 38 -5.01 3.24 -11.08
CA ALA A 38 -3.67 2.75 -10.75
C ALA A 38 -2.59 3.26 -11.73
N PRO A 39 -2.79 3.26 -13.07
CA PRO A 39 -1.77 3.83 -13.97
C PRO A 39 -1.49 5.31 -13.70
N LEU A 40 -2.49 6.11 -13.28
CA LEU A 40 -2.25 7.52 -12.97
C LEU A 40 -1.42 7.69 -11.69
N GLU A 41 -1.51 6.75 -10.74
CA GLU A 41 -0.66 6.73 -9.54
C GLU A 41 0.76 6.28 -9.90
N ASP A 42 0.92 5.24 -10.73
CA ASP A 42 2.21 4.72 -11.20
C ASP A 42 3.01 5.76 -11.99
N LEU A 43 2.33 6.51 -12.87
CA LEU A 43 2.93 7.59 -13.64
C LEU A 43 3.00 8.91 -12.85
N ASN A 44 2.67 8.88 -11.56
CA ASN A 44 2.69 10.03 -10.65
C ASN A 44 1.87 11.24 -11.13
N LEU A 45 0.82 10.99 -11.94
CA LEU A 45 -0.12 12.00 -12.43
C LEU A 45 -1.22 12.31 -11.41
N LYS A 46 -1.60 11.31 -10.60
CA LYS A 46 -2.50 11.44 -9.45
C LYS A 46 -1.65 11.33 -8.19
N ARG A 47 -1.34 12.48 -7.57
CA ARG A 47 -0.50 12.54 -6.36
C ARG A 47 -1.33 12.54 -5.09
N LYS A 48 -0.85 11.85 -4.07
CA LYS A 48 -1.35 11.92 -2.70
C LYS A 48 -0.55 12.97 -1.95
N ASP A 49 -1.21 13.73 -1.08
CA ASP A 49 -0.52 14.72 -0.26
C ASP A 49 0.40 14.03 0.75
N ILE A 50 1.62 14.56 0.89
CA ILE A 50 2.60 14.03 1.83
C ILE A 50 2.25 14.51 3.24
N PRO A 51 2.16 13.62 4.25
CA PRO A 51 1.93 14.01 5.64
C PRO A 51 2.90 15.08 6.13
N ALA A 52 2.40 16.04 6.92
CA ALA A 52 3.20 17.18 7.39
C ALA A 52 4.42 16.75 8.25
N VAL A 53 4.30 15.66 9.01
CA VAL A 53 5.40 15.10 9.80
C VAL A 53 6.55 14.63 8.90
N LEU A 54 6.26 14.02 7.76
CA LEU A 54 7.27 13.56 6.81
C LEU A 54 7.91 14.73 6.04
N ASN A 55 7.11 15.74 5.68
CA ASN A 55 7.65 16.97 5.09
C ASN A 55 8.64 17.66 6.04
N ARG A 56 8.32 17.74 7.34
CA ARG A 56 9.23 18.32 8.35
C ARG A 56 10.51 17.49 8.47
N ALA A 57 10.38 16.17 8.57
CA ALA A 57 11.52 15.26 8.71
C ALA A 57 12.49 15.35 7.53
N VAL A 58 11.99 15.52 6.30
CA VAL A 58 12.86 15.71 5.12
C VAL A 58 13.49 17.09 5.09
N ALA A 59 12.77 18.13 5.55
CA ALA A 59 13.28 19.49 5.56
C ALA A 59 14.43 19.70 6.57
N ASP A 60 14.39 19.03 7.72
CA ASP A 60 15.46 19.05 8.73
C ASP A 60 15.64 17.67 9.41
N PRO A 61 16.36 16.72 8.78
CA PRO A 61 16.47 15.33 9.25
C PRO A 61 17.20 15.15 10.57
N TYR A 62 17.93 16.18 11.03
CA TYR A 62 18.73 16.14 12.24
C TYR A 62 18.28 17.18 13.28
N ASP A 63 17.04 17.69 13.16
CA ASP A 63 16.46 18.58 14.17
C ASP A 63 16.32 17.83 15.50
N ILE A 64 17.04 18.31 16.50
CA ILE A 64 17.02 17.79 17.88
C ILE A 64 16.31 18.75 18.84
N THR A 65 15.65 19.78 18.32
CA THR A 65 14.94 20.78 19.13
C THR A 65 13.86 20.10 19.96
N GLY A 66 13.98 20.19 21.28
CA GLY A 66 13.01 19.58 22.22
C GLY A 66 13.16 18.06 22.41
N LEU A 67 14.23 17.44 21.88
CA LEU A 67 14.53 16.01 22.03
C LEU A 67 15.58 15.74 23.13
N ASP A 68 15.45 16.41 24.27
CA ASP A 68 16.41 16.35 25.39
C ASP A 68 16.15 15.19 26.37
N ARG A 69 15.02 14.51 26.25
CA ARG A 69 14.61 13.37 27.09
C ARG A 69 13.98 12.25 26.27
N CYS A 70 13.85 11.07 26.86
CA CYS A 70 13.31 9.90 26.17
C CYS A 70 11.83 10.06 25.78
N GLU A 71 11.03 10.75 26.61
CA GLU A 71 9.60 10.92 26.36
C GLU A 71 9.28 11.69 25.06
N PRO A 72 9.86 12.88 24.79
CA PRO A 72 9.64 13.56 23.50
C PRO A 72 10.20 12.79 22.31
N ILE A 73 11.33 12.06 22.47
CA ILE A 73 11.86 11.21 21.41
C ILE A 73 10.85 10.11 21.03
N ALA A 74 10.34 9.38 22.02
CA ALA A 74 9.33 8.35 21.80
C ALA A 74 8.06 8.91 21.16
N ALA A 75 7.66 10.13 21.54
CA ALA A 75 6.50 10.80 20.95
C ALA A 75 6.71 11.17 19.47
N GLU A 76 7.89 11.63 19.05
CA GLU A 76 8.16 11.90 17.63
C GLU A 76 8.29 10.60 16.83
N ILE A 77 8.93 9.56 17.38
CA ILE A 77 8.99 8.22 16.75
C ILE A 77 7.56 7.72 16.46
N GLY A 78 6.68 7.73 17.45
CA GLY A 78 5.29 7.28 17.25
C GLY A 78 4.50 8.09 16.22
N ARG A 79 4.82 9.39 16.04
CA ARG A 79 4.20 10.20 14.97
C ARG A 79 4.72 9.82 13.58
N LEU A 80 6.00 9.44 13.47
CA LEU A 80 6.58 8.95 12.23
C LEU A 80 6.00 7.58 11.88
N ASP A 81 5.98 6.64 12.83
CA ASP A 81 5.44 5.30 12.64
C ASP A 81 3.96 5.35 12.20
N ALA A 82 3.16 6.22 12.82
CA ALA A 82 1.76 6.39 12.43
C ALA A 82 1.58 6.91 10.99
N ALA A 83 2.55 7.67 10.47
CA ALA A 83 2.51 8.19 9.10
C ALA A 83 3.11 7.23 8.07
N LEU A 84 4.10 6.42 8.46
CA LEU A 84 4.80 5.47 7.60
C LEU A 84 4.07 4.12 7.52
N GLY A 85 3.34 3.74 8.58
CA GLY A 85 2.75 2.42 8.70
C GLY A 85 3.75 1.39 9.25
N PRO A 86 3.36 0.11 9.31
CA PRO A 86 4.22 -0.97 9.78
C PRO A 86 5.41 -1.20 8.84
N ASP A 87 6.53 -1.67 9.40
CA ASP A 87 7.70 -1.98 8.60
C ASP A 87 7.44 -3.19 7.69
N LEU A 88 8.07 -3.19 6.50
CA LEU A 88 7.88 -4.25 5.51
C LEU A 88 8.47 -5.59 5.96
N ASP A 89 9.47 -5.56 6.85
CA ASP A 89 10.14 -6.71 7.44
C ASP A 89 9.77 -6.96 8.90
N GLU A 90 8.74 -6.26 9.42
CA GLU A 90 8.25 -6.50 10.77
C GLU A 90 7.68 -7.93 10.87
N ALA A 91 8.16 -8.67 11.87
CA ALA A 91 7.62 -9.99 12.13
C ALA A 91 6.13 -9.88 12.52
N PRO A 92 5.28 -10.82 12.08
CA PRO A 92 3.89 -10.83 12.53
C PRO A 92 3.85 -10.94 14.07
N PRO A 93 2.86 -10.29 14.72
CA PRO A 93 2.73 -10.38 16.17
C PRO A 93 2.63 -11.85 16.61
N PRO A 94 3.21 -12.21 17.76
CA PRO A 94 3.17 -13.59 18.24
C PRO A 94 1.72 -14.06 18.39
N ASP A 95 1.47 -15.31 18.02
CA ASP A 95 0.16 -15.95 18.18
C ASP A 95 -0.25 -15.89 19.67
N GLU A 96 -1.44 -15.34 19.97
CA GLU A 96 -2.05 -15.40 21.32
C GLU A 96 -2.50 -16.82 21.69
#